data_AF-A0AAD4N7Y1-F1
#
_entry.id   AF-A0AAD4N7Y1-F1
#
_cell.length_a   1.000
_cell.length_b   1.000
_cell.length_c   1.000
_cell.angle_alpha   90.00
_cell.angle_beta   90.00
_cell.angle_gamma   90.00
#
_symmetry.space_group_name_H-M   'P 1'
#
loop_
_entity.id
_entity.type
_entity.pdbx_description
1 polymer ?
#
loop_
_entity_poly.entity_id
_entity_poly.type
_entity_poly.pdbx_seq_one_letter_code
_entity_poly.pdbx_strand_id
1 'polypeptide(L)'
;MKFLALLLLFLLKWTEDVKAYSCKSINGNDVDWFYGYKLPTLENDRRKGASEGTAFLYADSRSSAWALSDEDFYALYNDEHPNNKTDSSRGHMKGVLLFNDFNGIWIIHSVPKFPSTSSRAYKYPDSGKRNGQSFLCITFPTTHLDEIGKQLVFGQPSVYEKQLPASFERLYPNLAAAVSGKSVSRKLQRGIGFSSIAPLTSVGGRRFISFSKHKKYGKDLYSDLVAPELKSSLYVETWLNGGGDLPSECDTSYKVYNLRSARPSTYNFKNSNDHSKWAVSTNADNPWICIGDINRQKSQEGRGGGTMCLADARISTLYRLAAGDIECCGSRSLNRTPKSVWNMIGNMFSGRSKEQSPKNGSQPSGCVPPPSSTSRRRKRTTAKQFLRNMKTGFERFFNF
;
A
#
# COMPACT_ATOMS: atom_id res chain seq x y z
N MET A 1 20.30 -23.70 45.39
CA MET A 1 21.21 -23.71 44.22
C MET A 1 20.51 -23.94 42.87
N LYS A 2 19.55 -24.87 42.72
CA LYS A 2 18.86 -25.09 41.43
C LYS A 2 17.97 -23.92 40.95
N PHE A 3 17.40 -23.14 41.88
CA PHE A 3 16.57 -21.97 41.54
C PHE A 3 17.37 -20.76 41.01
N LEU A 4 18.61 -20.56 41.45
CA LEU A 4 19.46 -19.46 40.94
C LEU A 4 19.91 -19.71 39.49
N ALA A 5 20.16 -20.96 39.12
CA ALA A 5 20.56 -21.33 37.76
C ALA A 5 19.42 -21.12 36.73
N LEU A 6 18.17 -21.36 37.14
CA LEU A 6 16.99 -21.09 36.31
C LEU A 6 16.72 -19.60 36.10
N LEU A 7 17.03 -18.76 37.11
CA LEU A 7 16.89 -17.30 36.99
C LEU A 7 17.96 -16.70 36.06
N LEU A 8 19.19 -17.21 36.09
CA LEU A 8 20.28 -16.81 35.18
C LEU A 8 20.03 -17.23 33.72
N LEU A 9 19.41 -18.39 33.48
CA LEU A 9 18.99 -18.82 32.14
C LEU A 9 17.81 -18.03 31.58
N PHE A 10 16.97 -17.44 32.44
CA PHE A 10 15.88 -16.55 32.02
C PHE A 10 16.36 -15.12 31.72
N LEU A 11 17.41 -14.65 32.39
CA LEU A 11 18.00 -13.33 32.17
C LEU A 11 18.88 -13.26 30.89
N LEU A 12 19.42 -14.39 30.41
CA LEU A 12 20.24 -14.44 29.19
C LEU A 12 19.45 -14.44 27.87
N LYS A 13 18.10 -14.41 27.91
CA LYS A 13 17.25 -14.46 26.70
C LYS A 13 16.62 -13.14 26.28
N TRP A 14 17.02 -12.03 26.89
CA TRP A 14 16.59 -10.68 26.50
C TRP A 14 17.78 -9.83 26.04
N THR A 15 18.56 -10.34 25.08
CA THR A 15 19.21 -9.42 24.15
C THR A 15 18.16 -9.07 23.11
N GLU A 16 17.57 -7.88 23.22
CA GLU A 16 16.91 -7.31 22.06
C GLU A 16 17.96 -7.30 20.93
N ASP A 17 17.64 -7.95 19.80
CA ASP A 17 18.43 -7.82 18.58
C ASP A 17 18.39 -6.34 18.19
N VAL A 18 19.39 -5.59 18.65
CA VAL A 18 19.69 -4.28 18.10
C VAL A 18 20.08 -4.56 16.66
N LYS A 19 19.16 -4.32 15.72
CA LYS A 19 19.46 -4.42 14.29
C LYS A 19 20.58 -3.42 13.98
N ALA A 20 21.81 -3.92 13.92
CA ALA A 20 22.96 -3.16 13.51
C ALA A 20 22.76 -2.67 12.07
N TYR A 21 23.20 -1.45 11.78
CA TYR A 21 23.23 -0.96 10.41
C TYR A 21 24.24 -1.80 9.62
N SER A 22 23.84 -2.31 8.46
CA SER A 22 24.70 -3.03 7.54
C SER A 22 24.52 -2.48 6.13
N CYS A 23 25.56 -2.56 5.31
CA CYS A 23 25.46 -2.34 3.88
C CYS A 23 24.64 -3.48 3.24
N LYS A 24 23.96 -3.19 2.13
CA LYS A 24 23.23 -4.23 1.38
C LYS A 24 24.01 -4.60 0.14
N SER A 25 24.21 -5.89 -0.07
CA SER A 25 24.79 -6.39 -1.31
C SER A 25 23.88 -6.13 -2.50
N ILE A 26 24.39 -6.27 -3.72
CA ILE A 26 23.56 -6.28 -4.94
C ILE A 26 22.47 -7.38 -4.91
N ASN A 27 22.66 -8.40 -4.06
CA ASN A 27 21.70 -9.47 -3.81
C ASN A 27 20.81 -9.24 -2.57
N GLY A 28 20.85 -8.06 -1.94
CA GLY A 28 20.02 -7.68 -0.80
C GLY A 28 20.44 -8.27 0.56
N ASN A 29 21.50 -9.08 0.59
CA ASN A 29 22.08 -9.61 1.82
C ASN A 29 22.85 -8.53 2.60
N ASP A 30 22.88 -8.65 3.92
CA ASP A 30 23.74 -7.82 4.77
C ASP A 30 25.23 -8.12 4.47
N VAL A 31 25.97 -7.06 4.19
CA VAL A 31 27.43 -7.05 3.99
C VAL A 31 28.06 -5.98 4.85
N ASP A 32 29.30 -6.21 5.27
CA ASP A 32 30.02 -5.25 6.11
C ASP A 32 30.32 -3.97 5.31
N TRP A 33 30.80 -4.13 4.08
CA TRP A 33 31.11 -3.05 3.15
C TRP A 33 30.87 -3.48 1.69
N PHE A 34 30.72 -2.49 0.80
CA PHE A 34 30.78 -2.67 -0.65
C PHE A 34 31.57 -1.52 -1.31
N TYR A 35 32.12 -1.80 -2.48
CA TYR A 35 32.72 -0.87 -3.41
C TYR A 35 31.92 -0.84 -4.72
N GLY A 36 31.65 0.37 -5.20
CA GLY A 36 31.15 0.61 -6.56
C GLY A 36 32.18 1.44 -7.33
N TYR A 37 32.55 1.01 -8.53
CA TYR A 37 33.47 1.74 -9.41
C TYR A 37 32.77 2.07 -10.72
N LYS A 38 32.32 3.30 -10.90
CA LYS A 38 31.72 3.75 -12.17
C LYS A 38 32.80 3.81 -13.25
N LEU A 39 32.63 3.05 -14.32
CA LEU A 39 33.52 3.06 -15.48
C LEU A 39 33.36 4.39 -16.24
N PRO A 40 34.42 4.91 -16.87
CA PRO A 40 34.29 6.02 -17.82
C PRO A 40 33.47 5.58 -19.04
N THR A 41 33.15 6.53 -19.92
CA THR A 41 32.63 6.18 -21.25
C THR A 41 33.72 5.41 -22.01
N LEU A 42 33.45 4.14 -22.31
CA LEU A 42 34.32 3.24 -23.04
C LEU A 42 33.76 3.05 -24.44
N GLU A 43 34.15 3.92 -25.36
CA GLU A 43 33.74 3.85 -26.75
C GLU A 43 34.13 2.49 -27.36
N ASN A 44 33.19 1.85 -28.08
CA ASN A 44 33.32 0.51 -28.68
C ASN A 44 33.33 -0.68 -27.72
N ASP A 45 33.26 -0.46 -26.40
CA ASP A 45 33.02 -1.55 -25.47
C ASP A 45 31.56 -2.01 -25.56
N ARG A 46 31.36 -3.29 -25.89
CA ARG A 46 30.03 -3.88 -26.05
C ARG A 46 29.39 -4.25 -24.71
N ARG A 47 30.14 -4.16 -23.60
CA ARG A 47 29.59 -4.35 -22.26
C ARG A 47 28.64 -3.20 -21.93
N LYS A 48 27.53 -3.54 -21.30
CA LYS A 48 26.37 -2.65 -21.19
C LYS A 48 26.63 -1.47 -20.24
N GLY A 49 26.23 -0.26 -20.65
CA GLY A 49 26.53 0.97 -19.92
C GLY A 49 27.97 1.47 -20.10
N ALA A 50 28.84 0.69 -20.75
CA ALA A 50 30.23 1.08 -20.96
C ALA A 50 30.30 2.21 -22.00
N SER A 51 29.63 2.06 -23.15
CA SER A 51 29.55 3.10 -24.19
C SER A 51 28.75 4.34 -23.77
N GLU A 52 27.86 4.24 -22.79
CA GLU A 52 27.07 5.35 -22.25
C GLU A 52 27.71 5.99 -21.01
N GLY A 53 28.79 5.39 -20.48
CA GLY A 53 29.45 5.84 -19.25
C GLY A 53 28.63 5.65 -17.97
N THR A 54 27.68 4.72 -17.98
CA THR A 54 26.79 4.37 -16.85
C THR A 54 27.13 3.03 -16.21
N ALA A 55 28.02 2.23 -16.80
CA ALA A 55 28.48 0.97 -16.24
C ALA A 55 29.24 1.19 -14.92
N PHE A 56 29.08 0.28 -13.97
CA PHE A 56 29.89 0.25 -12.76
C PHE A 56 30.28 -1.18 -12.39
N LEU A 57 31.46 -1.31 -11.81
CA LEU A 57 31.91 -2.54 -11.18
C LEU A 57 31.47 -2.55 -9.72
N TYR A 58 31.18 -3.73 -9.20
CA TYR A 58 30.73 -3.97 -7.85
C TYR A 58 31.63 -5.02 -7.17
N ALA A 59 31.96 -4.79 -5.90
CA ALA A 59 32.57 -5.78 -5.03
C ALA A 59 32.09 -5.55 -3.58
N ASP A 60 31.99 -6.58 -2.76
CA ASP A 60 31.62 -6.49 -1.35
C ASP A 60 32.53 -7.31 -0.45
N SER A 61 32.25 -7.27 0.85
CA SER A 61 32.97 -8.04 1.88
C SER A 61 33.09 -9.56 1.64
N ARG A 62 32.34 -10.12 0.67
CA ARG A 62 32.36 -11.54 0.31
C ARG A 62 32.92 -11.78 -1.09
N SER A 63 33.19 -10.72 -1.84
CA SER A 63 33.61 -10.79 -3.23
C SER A 63 35.11 -11.04 -3.33
N SER A 64 35.51 -12.01 -4.16
CA SER A 64 36.92 -12.26 -4.49
C SER A 64 37.39 -11.54 -5.75
N ALA A 65 36.47 -10.91 -6.50
CA ALA A 65 36.75 -10.16 -7.72
C ALA A 65 35.65 -9.11 -7.98
N TRP A 66 35.93 -8.16 -8.87
CA TRP A 66 34.94 -7.21 -9.39
C TRP A 66 33.92 -7.91 -10.29
N ALA A 67 32.64 -7.59 -10.11
CA ALA A 67 31.56 -7.95 -11.03
C ALA A 67 31.06 -6.70 -11.76
N LEU A 68 30.79 -6.79 -13.07
CA LEU A 68 30.05 -5.72 -13.74
C LEU A 68 28.62 -5.71 -13.20
N SER A 69 28.11 -4.56 -12.78
CA SER A 69 26.70 -4.46 -12.42
C SER A 69 25.87 -4.55 -13.69
N ASP A 70 25.16 -5.68 -13.84
CA ASP A 70 24.19 -5.87 -14.90
C ASP A 70 23.03 -4.89 -14.77
N GLU A 71 22.29 -4.69 -15.87
CA GLU A 71 21.32 -3.62 -15.96
C GLU A 71 20.11 -3.83 -15.06
N ASP A 72 19.95 -2.90 -14.12
CA ASP A 72 18.76 -2.81 -13.30
C ASP A 72 17.60 -2.23 -14.10
N PHE A 73 16.47 -2.94 -14.11
CA PHE A 73 15.18 -2.36 -14.40
C PHE A 73 14.76 -1.46 -13.25
N TYR A 74 14.27 -0.25 -13.57
CA TYR A 74 13.51 0.53 -12.60
C TYR A 74 12.29 1.19 -13.22
N ALA A 75 11.28 1.43 -12.38
CA ALA A 75 10.13 2.24 -12.74
C ALA A 75 9.62 3.01 -11.52
N LEU A 76 9.40 4.30 -11.71
CA LEU A 76 8.80 5.20 -10.72
C LEU A 76 7.40 5.57 -11.19
N TYR A 77 6.42 5.37 -10.32
CA TYR A 77 5.04 5.68 -10.63
C TYR A 77 4.35 6.43 -9.51
N ASN A 78 3.52 7.39 -9.91
CA ASN A 78 2.73 8.22 -9.02
C ASN A 78 1.61 8.83 -9.88
N ASP A 79 0.37 8.92 -9.42
CA ASP A 79 -0.66 9.68 -10.14
C ASP A 79 -0.52 11.19 -9.95
N GLU A 80 0.34 11.62 -9.03
CA GLU A 80 0.74 13.01 -8.79
C GLU A 80 2.26 13.11 -8.88
N HIS A 81 2.78 13.38 -10.07
CA HIS A 81 4.21 13.36 -10.40
C HIS A 81 5.00 14.44 -9.64
N PRO A 82 6.30 14.23 -9.39
CA PRO A 82 7.18 15.22 -8.75
C PRO A 82 7.23 16.58 -9.46
N ASN A 83 7.02 16.60 -10.78
CA ASN A 83 7.01 17.80 -11.62
C ASN A 83 5.65 18.54 -11.63
N ASN A 84 4.76 18.26 -10.67
CA ASN A 84 3.41 18.82 -10.54
C ASN A 84 2.40 18.40 -11.62
N LYS A 85 2.71 17.40 -12.46
CA LYS A 85 1.72 16.78 -13.34
C LYS A 85 0.82 15.83 -12.52
N THR A 86 -0.48 15.89 -12.74
CA THR A 86 -1.45 14.94 -12.17
C THR A 86 -2.12 14.16 -13.30
N ASP A 87 -2.21 12.84 -13.15
CA ASP A 87 -2.82 11.92 -14.12
C ASP A 87 -3.97 11.15 -13.47
N SER A 88 -5.12 11.82 -13.38
CA SER A 88 -6.35 11.25 -12.81
C SER A 88 -6.97 10.16 -13.69
N SER A 89 -6.54 10.03 -14.95
CA SER A 89 -7.03 9.01 -15.89
C SER A 89 -6.47 7.61 -15.61
N ARG A 90 -5.37 7.57 -14.86
CA ARG A 90 -4.65 6.38 -14.40
C ARG A 90 -5.00 6.05 -12.95
N GLY A 91 -4.54 4.88 -12.51
CA GLY A 91 -4.80 4.37 -11.16
C GLY A 91 -4.31 5.31 -10.07
N HIS A 92 -5.02 5.32 -8.93
CA HIS A 92 -4.52 6.00 -7.74
C HIS A 92 -3.45 5.12 -7.15
N MET A 93 -2.21 5.25 -7.63
CA MET A 93 -1.10 4.34 -7.30
C MET A 93 0.20 5.11 -7.22
N LYS A 94 1.03 4.75 -6.24
CA LYS A 94 2.35 5.37 -6.07
C LYS A 94 3.36 4.33 -5.59
N GLY A 95 4.55 4.33 -6.17
CA GLY A 95 5.56 3.33 -5.83
C GLY A 95 6.79 3.34 -6.72
N VAL A 96 7.67 2.40 -6.38
CA VAL A 96 8.99 2.22 -6.98
C VAL A 96 9.21 0.74 -7.23
N LEU A 97 9.67 0.41 -8.43
CA LEU A 97 10.28 -0.87 -8.74
C LEU A 97 11.76 -0.65 -9.05
N LEU A 98 12.62 -1.51 -8.51
CA LEU A 98 14.04 -1.61 -8.87
C LEU A 98 14.42 -3.09 -8.81
N PHE A 99 14.82 -3.68 -9.94
CA PHE A 99 15.13 -5.11 -10.08
C PHE A 99 16.37 -5.32 -10.93
N ASN A 100 17.24 -6.22 -10.47
CA ASN A 100 18.28 -6.84 -11.28
C ASN A 100 17.82 -8.22 -11.76
N ASP A 101 18.72 -8.99 -12.36
CA ASP A 101 18.40 -10.32 -12.90
C ASP A 101 18.03 -11.36 -11.82
N PHE A 102 18.34 -11.11 -10.55
CA PHE A 102 18.15 -12.06 -9.45
C PHE A 102 16.99 -11.69 -8.52
N ASN A 103 16.93 -10.43 -8.09
CA ASN A 103 15.88 -9.90 -7.23
C ASN A 103 15.69 -8.40 -7.42
N GLY A 104 14.70 -7.87 -6.70
CA GLY A 104 14.46 -6.45 -6.65
C GLY A 104 13.51 -6.07 -5.54
N ILE A 105 13.30 -4.77 -5.40
CA ILE A 105 12.38 -4.18 -4.44
C ILE A 105 11.13 -3.65 -5.14
N TRP A 106 10.00 -3.85 -4.47
CA TRP A 106 8.76 -3.14 -4.77
C TRP A 106 8.36 -2.31 -3.54
N ILE A 107 8.35 -0.99 -3.72
CA ILE A 107 7.86 -0.05 -2.71
C ILE A 107 6.46 0.42 -3.12
N ILE A 108 5.51 0.27 -2.21
CA ILE A 108 4.16 0.83 -2.28
C ILE A 108 4.05 1.94 -1.25
N HIS A 109 3.58 3.12 -1.65
CA HIS A 109 3.46 4.25 -0.73
C HIS A 109 2.29 5.18 -1.04
N SER A 110 2.00 6.12 -0.15
CA SER A 110 0.89 7.07 -0.32
C SER A 110 1.34 8.52 -0.60
N VAL A 111 2.65 8.80 -0.60
CA VAL A 111 3.21 10.16 -0.72
C VAL A 111 3.08 10.76 -2.14
N PRO A 112 2.32 11.86 -2.33
CA PRO A 112 2.26 12.57 -3.60
C PRO A 112 3.58 13.25 -3.95
N LYS A 113 3.91 13.35 -5.25
CA LYS A 113 5.10 14.03 -5.76
C LYS A 113 6.42 13.39 -5.30
N PHE A 114 6.40 12.09 -5.07
CA PHE A 114 7.52 11.30 -4.59
C PHE A 114 7.68 10.01 -5.41
N PRO A 115 8.91 9.52 -5.60
CA PRO A 115 10.20 10.20 -5.39
C PRO A 115 10.54 11.25 -6.45
N SER A 116 11.25 12.32 -6.07
CA SER A 116 11.75 13.32 -7.02
C SER A 116 13.09 12.88 -7.61
N THR A 117 13.25 13.04 -8.92
CA THR A 117 14.48 12.71 -9.66
C THR A 117 15.22 13.94 -10.19
N SER A 118 14.63 15.13 -10.00
CA SER A 118 15.22 16.41 -10.41
C SER A 118 16.42 16.87 -9.56
N SER A 119 16.67 16.25 -8.40
CA SER A 119 17.84 16.50 -7.57
C SER A 119 18.59 15.20 -7.32
N ARG A 120 19.92 15.20 -7.47
CA ARG A 120 20.83 14.10 -7.07
C ARG A 120 20.89 13.86 -5.55
N ALA A 121 19.99 14.46 -4.79
CA ALA A 121 19.90 14.34 -3.35
C ALA A 121 18.46 13.96 -2.98
N TYR A 122 18.32 13.10 -1.99
CA TYR A 122 17.02 12.74 -1.43
C TYR A 122 16.26 13.99 -0.96
N LYS A 123 15.00 14.09 -1.38
CA LYS A 123 14.09 15.15 -0.95
C LYS A 123 12.71 14.58 -0.65
N TYR A 124 12.32 14.65 0.62
CA TYR A 124 10.93 14.38 1.01
C TYR A 124 10.05 15.58 0.64
N PRO A 125 8.98 15.40 -0.16
CA PRO A 125 8.24 16.53 -0.70
C PRO A 125 7.35 17.18 0.37
N ASP A 126 7.15 18.49 0.23
CA ASP A 126 6.29 19.26 1.15
C ASP A 126 4.84 18.74 1.16
N SER A 127 4.36 18.20 0.03
CA SER A 127 3.05 17.54 -0.09
C SER A 127 2.87 16.36 0.88
N GLY A 128 3.95 15.67 1.23
CA GLY A 128 3.93 14.51 2.12
C GLY A 128 4.00 14.85 3.61
N LYS A 129 4.21 16.12 4.00
CA LYS A 129 4.50 16.49 5.39
C LYS A 129 3.27 16.69 6.28
N ARG A 130 2.12 16.97 5.67
CA ARG A 130 0.92 17.39 6.42
C ARG A 130 0.12 16.23 7.01
N ASN A 131 0.00 15.13 6.26
CA ASN A 131 -0.84 13.99 6.60
C ASN A 131 0.02 12.77 6.90
N GLY A 132 -0.52 11.82 7.65
CA GLY A 132 0.04 10.47 7.77
C GLY A 132 0.25 9.82 6.40
N GLN A 133 1.28 8.99 6.28
CA GLN A 133 1.64 8.32 5.05
C GLN A 133 2.13 6.91 5.38
N SER A 134 1.89 5.96 4.48
CA SER A 134 2.41 4.59 4.60
C SER A 134 3.47 4.33 3.54
N PHE A 135 4.40 3.44 3.89
CA PHE A 135 5.37 2.84 3.00
C PHE A 135 5.44 1.34 3.32
N LEU A 136 5.43 0.51 2.27
CA LEU A 136 5.72 -0.91 2.36
C LEU A 136 6.80 -1.21 1.32
N CYS A 137 7.91 -1.80 1.74
CA CYS A 137 8.99 -2.24 0.87
C CYS A 137 9.16 -3.76 0.99
N ILE A 138 9.14 -4.46 -0.14
CA ILE A 138 9.31 -5.91 -0.18
C ILE A 138 10.37 -6.25 -1.22
N THR A 139 11.33 -7.09 -0.84
CA THR A 139 12.29 -7.68 -1.77
C THR A 139 11.73 -8.97 -2.35
N PHE A 140 11.54 -9.01 -3.66
CA PHE A 140 11.05 -10.18 -4.40
C PHE A 140 12.16 -10.75 -5.29
N PRO A 141 12.26 -12.09 -5.43
CA PRO A 141 12.99 -12.69 -6.54
C PRO A 141 12.46 -12.16 -7.88
N THR A 142 13.34 -11.99 -8.87
CA THR A 142 12.96 -11.47 -10.20
C THR A 142 12.00 -12.42 -10.93
N THR A 143 11.91 -13.69 -10.52
CA THR A 143 10.89 -14.64 -10.99
C THR A 143 9.45 -14.19 -10.71
N HIS A 144 9.22 -13.28 -9.75
CA HIS A 144 7.91 -12.67 -9.50
C HIS A 144 7.64 -11.41 -10.33
N LEU A 145 8.64 -10.86 -11.03
CA LEU A 145 8.56 -9.54 -11.65
C LEU A 145 7.48 -9.44 -12.74
N ASP A 146 7.26 -10.49 -13.54
CA ASP A 146 6.20 -10.44 -14.55
C ASP A 146 4.79 -10.52 -13.95
N GLU A 147 4.61 -11.25 -12.85
CA GLU A 147 3.33 -11.29 -12.12
C GLU A 147 3.06 -9.94 -11.43
N ILE A 148 4.11 -9.28 -10.89
CA ILE A 148 4.04 -7.88 -10.43
C ILE A 148 3.64 -6.97 -11.59
N GLY A 149 4.28 -7.13 -12.75
CA GLY A 149 3.91 -6.43 -13.98
C GLY A 149 2.43 -6.58 -14.32
N LYS A 150 1.89 -7.80 -14.23
CA LYS A 150 0.47 -8.08 -14.44
C LYS A 150 -0.41 -7.35 -13.42
N GLN A 151 -0.07 -7.34 -12.12
CA GLN A 151 -0.78 -6.54 -11.12
C GLN A 151 -0.80 -5.04 -11.51
N LEU A 152 0.30 -4.51 -12.00
CA LEU A 152 0.39 -3.13 -12.48
C LEU A 152 -0.41 -2.87 -13.76
N VAL A 153 -0.52 -3.83 -14.68
CA VAL A 153 -1.41 -3.70 -15.86
C VAL A 153 -2.87 -3.51 -15.43
N PHE A 154 -3.32 -4.24 -14.40
CA PHE A 154 -4.66 -4.03 -13.82
C PHE A 154 -4.75 -2.68 -13.10
N GLY A 155 -3.77 -2.34 -12.28
CA GLY A 155 -3.77 -1.11 -11.49
C GLY A 155 -3.65 0.16 -12.32
N GLN A 156 -3.06 0.07 -13.52
CA GLN A 156 -2.82 1.18 -14.44
C GLN A 156 -2.05 2.35 -13.81
N PRO A 157 -0.88 2.15 -13.19
CA PRO A 157 -0.13 3.24 -12.58
C PRO A 157 0.27 4.29 -13.63
N SER A 158 0.45 5.54 -13.21
CA SER A 158 1.06 6.57 -14.06
C SER A 158 2.57 6.57 -13.85
N VAL A 159 3.30 5.93 -14.77
CA VAL A 159 4.76 5.85 -14.75
C VAL A 159 5.33 7.16 -15.32
N TYR A 160 6.20 7.82 -14.56
CA TYR A 160 6.80 9.09 -14.96
C TYR A 160 8.30 8.99 -15.27
N GLU A 161 8.95 7.94 -14.79
CA GLU A 161 10.35 7.66 -15.08
C GLU A 161 10.59 6.15 -15.05
N LYS A 162 11.43 5.65 -15.97
CA LYS A 162 11.77 4.24 -16.06
C LYS A 162 13.06 4.02 -16.83
N GLN A 163 13.72 2.92 -16.52
CA GLN A 163 14.68 2.25 -17.39
C GLN A 163 14.18 0.83 -17.60
N LEU A 164 13.94 0.46 -18.86
CA LEU A 164 13.51 -0.89 -19.23
C LEU A 164 14.58 -1.50 -20.14
N PRO A 165 15.48 -2.34 -19.59
CA PRO A 165 16.43 -3.10 -20.38
C PRO A 165 15.73 -3.97 -21.44
N ALA A 166 16.29 -4.08 -22.64
CA ALA A 166 15.73 -4.94 -23.71
C ALA A 166 15.60 -6.42 -23.30
N SER A 167 16.48 -6.92 -22.42
CA SER A 167 16.38 -8.25 -21.82
C SER A 167 15.12 -8.38 -20.96
N PHE A 168 14.86 -7.42 -20.08
CA PHE A 168 13.67 -7.37 -19.24
C PHE A 168 12.39 -7.21 -20.06
N GLU A 169 12.40 -6.38 -21.11
CA GLU A 169 11.25 -6.24 -22.00
C GLU A 169 10.86 -7.57 -22.65
N ARG A 170 11.84 -8.36 -23.09
CA ARG A 170 11.64 -9.67 -23.69
C ARG A 170 11.18 -10.73 -22.69
N LEU A 171 11.77 -10.74 -21.49
CA LEU A 171 11.50 -11.76 -20.47
C LEU A 171 10.21 -11.49 -19.68
N TYR A 172 9.83 -10.23 -19.51
CA TYR A 172 8.73 -9.80 -18.66
C TYR A 172 7.72 -8.95 -19.45
N PRO A 173 6.93 -9.58 -20.34
CA PRO A 173 6.03 -8.86 -21.23
C PRO A 173 4.89 -8.12 -20.50
N ASN A 174 4.42 -8.61 -19.36
CA ASN A 174 3.42 -7.89 -18.56
C ASN A 174 4.03 -6.67 -17.88
N LEU A 175 5.27 -6.78 -17.40
CA LEU A 175 6.02 -5.63 -16.89
C LEU A 175 6.20 -4.56 -17.98
N ALA A 176 6.69 -4.97 -19.15
CA ALA A 176 6.88 -4.09 -20.29
C ALA A 176 5.58 -3.39 -20.70
N ALA A 177 4.46 -4.12 -20.69
CA ALA A 177 3.14 -3.57 -20.94
C ALA A 177 2.74 -2.54 -19.88
N ALA A 178 2.90 -2.86 -18.60
CA ALA A 178 2.56 -1.96 -17.49
C ALA A 178 3.31 -0.64 -17.56
N VAL A 179 4.65 -0.70 -17.70
CA VAL A 179 5.50 0.50 -17.71
C VAL A 179 5.40 1.30 -19.01
N SER A 180 4.85 0.70 -20.07
CA SER A 180 4.50 1.40 -21.31
C SER A 180 3.07 1.94 -21.32
N GLY A 181 2.37 1.88 -20.18
CA GLY A 181 1.03 2.42 -20.05
C GLY A 181 -0.06 1.59 -20.72
N LYS A 182 0.26 0.39 -21.24
CA LYS A 182 -0.72 -0.48 -21.89
C LYS A 182 -1.76 -0.94 -20.87
N SER A 183 -2.99 -1.13 -21.35
CA SER A 183 -4.11 -1.62 -20.54
C SER A 183 -4.27 -3.13 -20.69
N VAL A 184 -5.05 -3.73 -19.79
CA VAL A 184 -5.45 -5.14 -19.83
C VAL A 184 -5.98 -5.49 -21.23
N SER A 185 -5.45 -6.56 -21.84
CA SER A 185 -5.86 -6.96 -23.19
C SER A 185 -7.34 -7.36 -23.24
N ARG A 186 -8.00 -7.15 -24.39
CA ARG A 186 -9.40 -7.56 -24.60
C ARG A 186 -9.64 -9.05 -24.33
N LYS A 187 -8.62 -9.90 -24.55
CA LYS A 187 -8.67 -11.34 -24.25
C LYS A 187 -8.71 -11.60 -22.75
N LEU A 188 -7.86 -10.93 -21.97
CA LEU A 188 -7.80 -11.08 -20.51
C LEU A 188 -9.09 -10.58 -19.83
N GLN A 189 -9.68 -9.49 -20.36
CA GLN A 189 -10.96 -8.93 -19.88
C GLN A 189 -12.13 -9.92 -19.96
N ARG A 190 -12.14 -10.83 -20.95
CA ARG A 190 -13.24 -11.78 -21.16
C ARG A 190 -13.18 -13.03 -20.28
N GLY A 191 -12.02 -13.36 -19.70
CA GLY A 191 -11.83 -14.60 -18.93
C GLY A 191 -11.67 -14.42 -17.42
N ILE A 192 -11.12 -13.29 -16.96
CA ILE A 192 -10.68 -13.11 -15.55
C ILE A 192 -11.38 -11.93 -14.87
N GLY A 193 -12.16 -11.14 -15.62
CA GLY A 193 -12.78 -9.91 -15.12
C GLY A 193 -11.81 -8.72 -15.07
N PHE A 194 -12.13 -7.73 -14.24
CA PHE A 194 -11.39 -6.46 -14.12
C PHE A 194 -10.58 -6.35 -12.81
N SER A 195 -10.26 -7.48 -12.19
CA SER A 195 -9.41 -7.59 -10.99
C SER A 195 -8.40 -8.72 -11.14
N SER A 196 -7.35 -8.68 -10.31
CA SER A 196 -6.31 -9.69 -10.24
C SER A 196 -5.88 -9.90 -8.79
N ILE A 197 -5.57 -11.15 -8.46
CA ILE A 197 -5.09 -11.60 -7.16
C ILE A 197 -3.85 -12.44 -7.43
N ALA A 198 -2.72 -12.11 -6.80
CA ALA A 198 -1.46 -12.81 -7.01
C ALA A 198 -0.78 -13.14 -5.67
N PRO A 199 -0.55 -14.43 -5.36
CA PRO A 199 0.35 -14.80 -4.28
C PRO A 199 1.80 -14.52 -4.70
N LEU A 200 2.55 -13.81 -3.87
CA LEU A 200 3.95 -13.45 -4.08
C LEU A 200 4.77 -13.86 -2.86
N THR A 201 6.01 -14.31 -3.05
CA THR A 201 6.89 -14.71 -1.95
C THR A 201 8.15 -13.86 -1.97
N SER A 202 8.45 -13.18 -0.86
CA SER A 202 9.67 -12.40 -0.74
C SER A 202 10.92 -13.29 -0.70
N VAL A 203 12.09 -12.70 -0.94
CA VAL A 203 13.38 -13.41 -0.81
C VAL A 203 13.54 -14.04 0.59
N GLY A 204 13.02 -13.39 1.62
CA GLY A 204 13.00 -13.91 2.99
C GLY A 204 11.94 -14.99 3.27
N GLY A 205 11.30 -15.56 2.23
CA GLY A 205 10.31 -16.62 2.36
C GLY A 205 8.94 -16.17 2.88
N ARG A 206 8.69 -14.86 2.99
CA ARG A 206 7.42 -14.34 3.48
C ARG A 206 6.40 -14.28 2.35
N ARG A 207 5.24 -14.91 2.55
CA ARG A 207 4.14 -14.90 1.59
C ARG A 207 3.30 -13.62 1.72
N PHE A 208 3.00 -13.04 0.58
CA PHE A 208 2.11 -11.89 0.40
C PHE A 208 1.02 -12.24 -0.61
N ILE A 209 -0.07 -11.48 -0.58
CA ILE A 209 -1.11 -11.51 -1.61
C ILE A 209 -1.28 -10.08 -2.14
N SER A 210 -0.99 -9.90 -3.42
CA SER A 210 -1.26 -8.65 -4.12
C SER A 210 -2.66 -8.69 -4.71
N PHE A 211 -3.44 -7.67 -4.40
CA PHE A 211 -4.75 -7.41 -4.98
C PHE A 211 -4.66 -6.19 -5.88
N SER A 212 -5.18 -6.28 -7.09
CA SER A 212 -5.22 -5.16 -8.03
C SER A 212 -6.55 -5.11 -8.75
N LYS A 213 -7.10 -3.92 -8.91
CA LYS A 213 -8.31 -3.68 -9.71
C LYS A 213 -8.03 -2.69 -10.82
N HIS A 214 -8.73 -2.89 -11.94
CA HIS A 214 -8.78 -1.96 -13.06
C HIS A 214 -9.93 -0.96 -12.89
N LYS A 215 -9.85 0.21 -13.54
CA LYS A 215 -10.90 1.25 -13.49
C LYS A 215 -12.30 0.79 -13.94
N LYS A 216 -12.39 -0.35 -14.61
CA LYS A 216 -13.64 -0.98 -15.06
C LYS A 216 -14.19 -2.01 -14.06
N TYR A 217 -13.51 -2.26 -12.95
CA TYR A 217 -14.00 -3.15 -11.89
C TYR A 217 -15.30 -2.62 -11.29
N GLY A 218 -15.42 -1.30 -11.14
CA GLY A 218 -16.69 -0.63 -10.84
C GLY A 218 -17.24 -0.91 -9.43
N LYS A 219 -16.42 -1.44 -8.53
CA LYS A 219 -16.77 -1.80 -7.15
C LYS A 219 -15.67 -1.40 -6.16
N ASP A 220 -15.96 -1.48 -4.87
CA ASP A 220 -14.97 -1.22 -3.81
C ASP A 220 -13.88 -2.29 -3.82
N LEU A 221 -12.63 -1.89 -3.62
CA LEU A 221 -11.53 -2.84 -3.54
C LEU A 221 -11.67 -3.73 -2.30
N TYR A 222 -12.05 -3.16 -1.17
CA TYR A 222 -11.97 -3.87 0.10
C TYR A 222 -13.16 -4.80 0.32
N SER A 223 -14.40 -4.32 0.16
CA SER A 223 -15.60 -5.14 0.41
C SER A 223 -15.88 -6.17 -0.68
N ASP A 224 -15.56 -5.87 -1.95
CA ASP A 224 -15.92 -6.75 -3.06
C ASP A 224 -14.78 -7.69 -3.51
N LEU A 225 -13.53 -7.42 -3.12
CA LEU A 225 -12.38 -8.24 -3.52
C LEU A 225 -11.57 -8.74 -2.32
N VAL A 226 -11.05 -7.85 -1.48
CA VAL A 226 -10.06 -8.22 -0.45
C VAL A 226 -10.69 -9.00 0.70
N ALA A 227 -11.74 -8.47 1.34
CA ALA A 227 -12.35 -9.11 2.51
C ALA A 227 -12.93 -10.51 2.18
N PRO A 228 -13.61 -10.71 1.04
CA PRO A 228 -14.07 -12.04 0.61
C PRO A 228 -12.95 -13.03 0.36
N GLU A 229 -11.87 -12.62 -0.33
CA GLU A 229 -10.74 -13.50 -0.64
C GLU A 229 -10.00 -13.91 0.64
N LEU A 230 -9.73 -12.96 1.53
CA LEU A 230 -9.04 -13.21 2.79
C LEU A 230 -9.91 -13.92 3.83
N LYS A 231 -11.22 -14.05 3.55
CA LYS A 231 -12.22 -14.58 4.47
C LYS A 231 -12.14 -13.90 5.84
N SER A 232 -12.02 -12.57 5.84
CA SER A 232 -11.86 -11.77 7.05
C SER A 232 -12.62 -10.47 6.96
N SER A 233 -13.33 -10.12 8.03
CA SER A 233 -13.73 -8.73 8.24
C SER A 233 -12.51 -7.85 8.47
N LEU A 234 -12.60 -6.58 8.04
CA LEU A 234 -11.48 -5.63 8.03
C LEU A 234 -11.86 -4.30 8.69
N TYR A 235 -10.95 -3.73 9.46
CA TYR A 235 -10.89 -2.29 9.71
C TYR A 235 -10.07 -1.64 8.61
N VAL A 236 -10.57 -0.55 8.01
CA VAL A 236 -9.94 0.12 6.87
C VAL A 236 -9.75 1.60 7.16
N GLU A 237 -8.50 2.01 7.28
CA GLU A 237 -8.08 3.41 7.30
C GLU A 237 -7.80 3.84 5.86
N THR A 238 -8.58 4.80 5.37
CA THR A 238 -8.29 5.54 4.15
C THR A 238 -8.77 6.96 4.29
N TRP A 239 -8.36 7.83 3.38
CA TRP A 239 -8.77 9.23 3.40
C TRP A 239 -10.27 9.40 3.05
N LEU A 240 -11.14 9.58 4.06
CA LEU A 240 -12.59 9.80 3.91
C LEU A 240 -12.94 11.29 4.06
N ASN A 241 -12.41 12.11 3.17
CA ASN A 241 -12.56 13.57 3.20
C ASN A 241 -12.94 14.16 1.83
N GLY A 242 -13.25 13.29 0.86
CA GLY A 242 -13.63 13.71 -0.49
C GLY A 242 -15.13 13.55 -0.70
N GLY A 243 -15.58 13.95 -1.89
CA GLY A 243 -16.98 13.75 -2.26
C GLY A 243 -17.31 12.25 -2.40
N GLY A 244 -18.39 11.81 -1.75
CA GLY A 244 -18.94 10.47 -1.91
C GLY A 244 -18.15 9.37 -1.22
N ASP A 245 -17.69 9.57 0.02
CA ASP A 245 -17.10 8.50 0.82
C ASP A 245 -18.07 7.31 0.93
N LEU A 246 -17.56 6.09 0.74
CA LEU A 246 -18.38 4.88 0.86
C LEU A 246 -18.62 4.59 2.35
N PRO A 247 -19.84 4.20 2.76
CA PRO A 247 -20.08 3.80 4.14
C PRO A 247 -19.39 2.47 4.45
N SER A 248 -19.29 2.15 5.75
CA SER A 248 -18.92 0.82 6.20
C SER A 248 -19.88 -0.21 5.62
N GLU A 249 -19.32 -1.30 5.07
CA GLU A 249 -20.08 -2.37 4.43
C GLU A 249 -20.30 -3.49 5.43
N CYS A 250 -21.56 -3.68 5.82
CA CYS A 250 -21.94 -4.56 6.92
C CYS A 250 -22.93 -5.65 6.52
N ASP A 251 -23.47 -5.56 5.30
CA ASP A 251 -24.48 -6.48 4.77
C ASP A 251 -23.81 -7.62 3.95
N THR A 252 -22.61 -8.03 4.36
CA THR A 252 -21.81 -9.10 3.74
C THR A 252 -21.26 -10.06 4.78
N SER A 253 -20.85 -11.26 4.34
CA SER A 253 -20.22 -12.26 5.23
C SER A 253 -18.92 -11.76 5.86
N TYR A 254 -18.20 -10.88 5.16
CA TYR A 254 -16.93 -10.30 5.62
C TYR A 254 -17.03 -8.77 5.59
N LYS A 255 -17.50 -8.23 6.71
CA LYS A 255 -17.74 -6.79 6.92
C LYS A 255 -16.48 -5.95 6.77
N VAL A 256 -16.62 -4.74 6.21
CA VAL A 256 -15.52 -3.77 6.04
C VAL A 256 -15.89 -2.45 6.71
N TYR A 257 -15.25 -2.19 7.84
CA TYR A 257 -15.49 -1.05 8.69
C TYR A 257 -14.51 0.09 8.38
N ASN A 258 -15.04 1.27 8.12
CA ASN A 258 -14.21 2.47 7.98
C ASN A 258 -13.70 2.94 9.34
N LEU A 259 -12.42 3.33 9.40
CA LEU A 259 -11.87 4.06 10.52
C LEU A 259 -12.09 5.57 10.36
N ARG A 260 -12.46 6.21 11.46
CA ARG A 260 -12.62 7.67 11.62
C ARG A 260 -11.40 8.29 12.29
N SER A 261 -10.66 7.51 13.06
CA SER A 261 -9.38 7.91 13.64
C SER A 261 -8.43 6.72 13.69
N ALA A 262 -7.13 7.03 13.72
CA ALA A 262 -6.07 6.08 13.93
C ALA A 262 -5.23 6.51 15.13
N ARG A 263 -4.73 5.50 15.86
CA ARG A 263 -4.01 5.64 17.13
C ARG A 263 -2.71 4.83 17.14
N PRO A 264 -1.78 5.04 16.18
CA PRO A 264 -0.53 4.30 16.18
C PRO A 264 0.30 4.69 17.41
N SER A 265 0.55 3.74 18.31
CA SER A 265 1.27 3.98 19.56
C SER A 265 0.60 5.08 20.41
N THR A 266 1.35 6.06 20.91
CA THR A 266 0.85 7.16 21.73
C THR A 266 0.19 8.30 20.92
N TYR A 267 0.14 8.17 19.60
CA TYR A 267 -0.44 9.21 18.73
C TYR A 267 -1.93 8.96 18.54
N ASN A 268 -2.69 10.04 18.29
CA ASN A 268 -4.11 9.95 17.95
C ASN A 268 -4.46 11.07 16.96
N PHE A 269 -5.06 10.72 15.84
CA PHE A 269 -5.49 11.67 14.83
C PHE A 269 -6.70 11.16 14.05
N LYS A 270 -7.47 12.09 13.50
CA LYS A 270 -8.58 11.77 12.60
C LYS A 270 -8.05 11.28 11.26
N ASN A 271 -8.78 10.38 10.62
CA ASN A 271 -8.51 9.92 9.25
C ASN A 271 -8.37 11.07 8.23
N SER A 272 -9.01 12.21 8.51
CA SER A 272 -8.90 13.44 7.73
C SER A 272 -7.47 13.98 7.61
N ASN A 273 -6.58 13.57 8.54
CA ASN A 273 -5.17 13.92 8.60
C ASN A 273 -4.26 12.73 8.22
N ASP A 274 -4.81 11.67 7.64
CA ASP A 274 -4.06 10.50 7.22
C ASP A 274 -4.33 10.20 5.73
N HIS A 275 -3.25 10.07 4.96
CA HIS A 275 -3.29 9.64 3.56
C HIS A 275 -2.81 8.19 3.40
N SER A 276 -2.32 7.57 4.48
CA SER A 276 -2.05 6.15 4.50
C SER A 276 -3.33 5.37 4.18
N LYS A 277 -3.14 4.21 3.59
CA LYS A 277 -4.24 3.34 3.18
C LYS A 277 -3.87 1.95 3.62
N TRP A 278 -4.50 1.53 4.71
CA TRP A 278 -4.24 0.23 5.29
C TRP A 278 -5.53 -0.42 5.75
N ALA A 279 -5.53 -1.74 5.70
CA ALA A 279 -6.61 -2.56 6.19
C ALA A 279 -6.06 -3.64 7.10
N VAL A 280 -6.71 -3.90 8.23
CA VAL A 280 -6.30 -4.95 9.18
C VAL A 280 -7.50 -5.80 9.52
N SER A 281 -7.28 -7.10 9.70
CA SER A 281 -8.34 -8.00 10.15
C SER A 281 -8.86 -7.64 11.53
N THR A 282 -10.17 -7.77 11.70
CA THR A 282 -10.82 -7.57 13.00
C THR A 282 -10.55 -8.73 13.95
N ASN A 283 -10.39 -9.95 13.41
CA ASN A 283 -10.11 -11.16 14.17
C ASN A 283 -8.59 -11.44 14.24
N ALA A 284 -8.07 -11.64 15.45
CA ALA A 284 -6.68 -12.00 15.71
C ALA A 284 -6.27 -13.36 15.14
N ASP A 285 -7.21 -14.30 15.04
CA ASP A 285 -6.95 -15.66 14.53
C ASP A 285 -6.76 -15.70 13.01
N ASN A 286 -7.17 -14.64 12.31
CA ASN A 286 -6.95 -14.46 10.88
C ASN A 286 -6.13 -13.19 10.62
N PRO A 287 -4.83 -13.14 10.95
CA PRO A 287 -4.06 -11.92 11.22
C PRO A 287 -3.56 -11.19 9.97
N TRP A 288 -4.47 -10.71 9.12
CA TRP A 288 -4.14 -9.96 7.92
C TRP A 288 -3.84 -8.48 8.21
N ILE A 289 -2.83 -7.96 7.54
CA ILE A 289 -2.54 -6.54 7.37
C ILE A 289 -2.28 -6.27 5.88
N CYS A 290 -2.91 -5.23 5.35
CA CYS A 290 -2.78 -4.81 3.96
C CYS A 290 -2.37 -3.33 3.89
N ILE A 291 -1.42 -3.01 3.01
CA ILE A 291 -0.99 -1.63 2.72
C ILE A 291 -1.17 -1.39 1.22
N GLY A 292 -1.83 -0.31 0.83
CA GLY A 292 -2.23 -0.12 -0.57
C GLY A 292 -2.38 1.32 -1.02
N ASP A 293 -3.08 1.45 -2.14
CA ASP A 293 -3.11 2.69 -2.91
C ASP A 293 -4.48 3.37 -2.99
N ILE A 294 -5.58 2.64 -2.75
CA ILE A 294 -6.95 3.11 -3.02
C ILE A 294 -7.66 3.61 -1.76
N ASN A 295 -8.28 4.79 -1.84
CA ASN A 295 -9.23 5.27 -0.82
C ASN A 295 -10.62 4.62 -1.01
N ARG A 296 -11.43 4.57 0.06
CA ARG A 296 -12.82 4.09 0.00
C ARG A 296 -13.81 5.22 -0.32
N GLN A 297 -13.80 5.68 -1.56
CA GLN A 297 -14.71 6.73 -2.06
C GLN A 297 -15.34 6.30 -3.37
N LYS A 298 -16.57 6.76 -3.66
CA LYS A 298 -17.34 6.37 -4.84
C LYS A 298 -16.59 6.63 -6.14
N SER A 299 -15.86 7.74 -6.22
CA SER A 299 -15.02 8.07 -7.37
C SER A 299 -13.88 7.06 -7.61
N GLN A 300 -13.43 6.35 -6.57
CA GLN A 300 -12.35 5.36 -6.67
C GLN A 300 -12.84 3.99 -7.16
N GLU A 301 -14.15 3.74 -7.28
CA GLU A 301 -14.68 2.56 -7.99
C GLU A 301 -14.29 2.58 -9.47
N GLY A 302 -14.20 3.79 -10.04
CA GLY A 302 -13.79 4.06 -11.42
C GLY A 302 -12.29 4.31 -11.60
N ARG A 303 -11.44 3.96 -10.61
CA ARG A 303 -9.98 4.09 -10.71
C ARG A 303 -9.29 2.75 -10.48
N GLY A 304 -8.16 2.56 -11.14
CA GLY A 304 -7.30 1.41 -10.90
C GLY A 304 -6.46 1.59 -9.63
N GLY A 305 -6.00 0.49 -9.06
CA GLY A 305 -5.09 0.45 -7.92
C GLY A 305 -5.21 -0.83 -7.12
N GLY A 306 -4.42 -0.96 -6.06
CA GLY A 306 -4.33 -2.23 -5.34
C GLY A 306 -4.03 -2.10 -3.86
N THR A 307 -3.83 -3.26 -3.23
CA THR A 307 -3.31 -3.40 -1.87
C THR A 307 -2.51 -4.67 -1.74
N MET A 308 -1.46 -4.64 -0.91
CA MET A 308 -0.58 -5.76 -0.65
C MET A 308 -0.81 -6.27 0.76
N CYS A 309 -1.25 -7.53 0.89
CA CYS A 309 -1.63 -8.14 2.15
C CYS A 309 -0.61 -9.17 2.62
N LEU A 310 -0.45 -9.26 3.94
CA LEU A 310 0.41 -10.19 4.64
C LEU A 310 -0.32 -10.75 5.87
N ALA A 311 -0.24 -12.07 6.07
CA ALA A 311 -0.61 -12.68 7.33
C ALA A 311 0.56 -12.59 8.32
N ASP A 312 0.45 -11.72 9.32
CA ASP A 312 1.44 -11.53 10.39
C ASP A 312 0.75 -11.12 11.69
N ALA A 313 0.72 -12.02 12.67
CA ALA A 313 0.08 -11.79 13.97
C ALA A 313 0.68 -10.61 14.73
N ARG A 314 1.99 -10.36 14.62
CA ARG A 314 2.65 -9.27 15.33
C ARG A 314 2.26 -7.93 14.72
N ILE A 315 2.38 -7.80 13.41
CA ILE A 315 2.10 -6.54 12.71
C ILE A 315 0.60 -6.25 12.69
N SER A 316 -0.25 -7.24 12.41
CA SER A 316 -1.71 -7.04 12.47
C SER A 316 -2.18 -6.63 13.87
N THR A 317 -1.55 -7.13 14.93
CA THR A 317 -1.85 -6.66 16.30
C THR A 317 -1.51 -5.19 16.49
N LEU A 318 -0.36 -4.72 16.01
CA LEU A 318 0.00 -3.28 16.07
C LEU A 318 -1.03 -2.41 15.34
N TYR A 319 -1.46 -2.82 14.14
CA TYR A 319 -2.44 -2.07 13.35
C TYR A 319 -3.86 -2.16 13.92
N ARG A 320 -4.25 -3.30 14.49
CA ARG A 320 -5.54 -3.44 15.17
C ARG A 320 -5.60 -2.59 16.45
N LEU A 321 -4.50 -2.51 17.20
CA LEU A 321 -4.39 -1.58 18.34
C LEU A 321 -4.36 -0.11 17.90
N ALA A 322 -3.85 0.15 16.69
CA ALA A 322 -3.90 1.47 16.08
C ALA A 322 -5.28 1.82 15.50
N ALA A 323 -6.23 0.89 15.41
CA ALA A 323 -7.59 1.21 14.99
C ALA A 323 -8.26 2.08 16.07
N GLY A 324 -8.61 3.31 15.70
CA GLY A 324 -9.30 4.24 16.59
C GLY A 324 -10.82 4.09 16.50
N ASP A 325 -11.49 5.21 16.33
CA ASP A 325 -12.94 5.27 16.25
C ASP A 325 -13.42 4.63 14.94
N ILE A 326 -14.45 3.79 15.02
CA ILE A 326 -14.98 3.04 13.87
C ILE A 326 -16.28 3.71 13.41
N GLU A 327 -16.49 3.85 12.11
CA GLU A 327 -17.81 4.26 11.60
C GLU A 327 -18.84 3.15 11.87
N CYS A 328 -19.95 3.50 12.52
CA CYS A 328 -21.04 2.54 12.71
C CYS A 328 -21.63 2.10 11.36
N CYS A 329 -22.00 0.82 11.26
CA CYS A 329 -22.91 0.35 10.21
C CYS A 329 -24.18 1.18 10.28
N GLY A 330 -24.54 1.86 9.20
CA GLY A 330 -25.85 2.48 9.13
C GLY A 330 -26.91 1.39 9.16
N SER A 331 -27.84 1.43 10.10
CA SER A 331 -29.21 1.11 9.73
C SER A 331 -29.49 2.03 8.54
N ARG A 332 -29.73 1.48 7.35
CA ARG A 332 -30.11 2.27 6.16
C ARG A 332 -30.99 3.41 6.67
N SER A 333 -30.60 4.66 6.41
CA SER A 333 -31.51 5.76 6.64
C SER A 333 -32.75 5.41 5.84
N LEU A 334 -33.78 4.88 6.50
CA LEU A 334 -35.13 4.90 5.96
C LEU A 334 -35.27 6.36 5.56
N ASN A 335 -35.38 6.61 4.26
CA ASN A 335 -35.77 7.92 3.76
C ASN A 335 -36.97 8.30 4.61
N ARG A 336 -36.78 9.23 5.54
CA ARG A 336 -37.90 9.86 6.20
C ARG A 336 -38.57 10.60 5.06
N THR A 337 -39.55 9.95 4.45
CA THR A 337 -40.54 10.61 3.63
C THR A 337 -40.91 11.89 4.38
N PRO A 338 -40.84 13.06 3.73
CA PRO A 338 -41.21 14.31 4.37
C PRO A 338 -42.53 14.10 5.12
N LYS A 339 -42.58 14.54 6.39
CA LYS A 339 -43.77 14.46 7.25
C LYS A 339 -45.00 15.20 6.67
N SER A 340 -44.93 15.71 5.44
CA SER A 340 -46.00 16.42 4.74
C SER A 340 -46.90 15.54 3.87
N VAL A 341 -46.66 14.24 3.71
CA VAL A 341 -47.55 13.37 2.90
C VAL A 341 -48.48 12.49 3.76
N TRP A 342 -48.09 12.16 4.99
CA TRP A 342 -48.92 11.32 5.89
C TRP A 342 -50.10 12.05 6.55
N ASN A 343 -50.13 13.38 6.52
CA ASN A 343 -51.28 14.16 6.99
C ASN A 343 -52.42 14.25 5.96
N MET A 344 -52.29 13.64 4.78
CA MET A 344 -53.32 13.71 3.73
C MET A 344 -54.01 12.37 3.41
N ILE A 345 -53.57 11.25 4.01
CA ILE A 345 -54.20 9.92 3.83
C ILE A 345 -54.35 9.22 5.19
N GLY A 346 -54.88 9.94 6.17
CA GLY A 346 -55.10 9.46 7.53
C GLY A 346 -56.56 9.16 7.85
N ASN A 347 -57.34 8.62 6.89
CA ASN A 347 -58.72 8.16 7.13
C ASN A 347 -59.12 7.09 6.10
N MET A 348 -58.49 5.92 6.14
CA MET A 348 -59.09 4.65 5.69
C MET A 348 -58.11 3.52 6.02
N PHE A 349 -58.62 2.44 6.62
CA PHE A 349 -57.92 1.20 6.99
C PHE A 349 -57.18 1.20 8.34
N SER A 350 -57.95 0.96 9.40
CA SER A 350 -57.48 0.32 10.63
C SER A 350 -57.14 -1.15 10.35
N GLY A 351 -55.86 -1.48 10.24
CA GLY A 351 -55.38 -2.87 10.14
C GLY A 351 -54.01 -3.00 10.79
N ARG A 352 -53.95 -3.58 11.99
CA ARG A 352 -52.70 -3.88 12.71
C ARG A 352 -51.97 -5.01 11.98
N SER A 353 -50.88 -4.70 11.27
CA SER A 353 -49.82 -5.66 11.00
C SER A 353 -48.59 -5.32 11.83
N LYS A 354 -48.09 -6.31 12.59
CA LYS A 354 -46.83 -6.21 13.31
C LYS A 354 -45.69 -6.28 12.30
N GLU A 355 -45.07 -5.14 12.00
CA GLU A 355 -43.84 -5.10 11.22
C GLU A 355 -42.67 -5.54 12.13
N GLN A 356 -42.11 -6.72 11.87
CA GLN A 356 -40.91 -7.21 12.53
C GLN A 356 -39.71 -6.36 12.08
N SER A 357 -39.07 -5.69 13.03
CA SER A 357 -37.79 -5.01 12.82
C SER A 357 -36.71 -6.01 12.35
N PRO A 358 -35.83 -5.66 11.40
CA PRO A 358 -34.72 -6.51 11.02
C PRO A 358 -33.78 -6.69 12.22
N LYS A 359 -33.35 -7.93 12.47
CA LYS A 359 -32.40 -8.27 13.52
C LYS A 359 -31.09 -7.50 13.29
N ASN A 360 -30.75 -6.59 14.20
CA ASN A 360 -29.46 -5.92 14.25
C ASN A 360 -28.35 -6.98 14.36
N GLY A 361 -27.51 -7.11 13.32
CA GLY A 361 -26.21 -7.76 13.46
C GLY A 361 -25.38 -7.00 14.50
N SER A 362 -24.62 -7.73 15.33
CA SER A 362 -23.77 -7.13 16.37
C SER A 362 -22.84 -6.06 15.77
N GLN A 363 -22.97 -4.82 16.24
CA GLN A 363 -22.07 -3.73 15.90
C GLN A 363 -20.70 -3.94 16.56
N PRO A 364 -19.59 -3.52 15.94
CA PRO A 364 -18.29 -3.56 16.59
C PRO A 364 -18.30 -2.63 17.82
N SER A 365 -17.70 -3.09 18.91
CA SER A 365 -17.46 -2.26 20.09
C SER A 365 -16.65 -1.02 19.71
N GLY A 366 -17.11 0.18 20.09
CA GLY A 366 -16.41 1.44 19.80
C GLY A 366 -16.82 2.12 18.48
N CYS A 367 -17.95 1.75 17.88
CA CYS A 367 -18.48 2.48 16.75
C CYS A 367 -18.97 3.89 17.17
N VAL A 368 -18.67 4.89 16.34
CA VAL A 368 -19.04 6.28 16.54
C VAL A 368 -20.05 6.68 15.43
N PRO A 369 -21.25 7.17 15.80
CA PRO A 369 -22.25 7.60 14.83
C PRO A 369 -21.76 8.80 14.00
N PRO A 370 -22.34 9.03 12.80
CA PRO A 370 -21.93 10.14 11.95
C PRO A 370 -22.10 11.48 12.71
N PRO A 371 -21.14 12.42 12.57
CA PRO A 371 -21.21 13.70 13.27
C PRO A 371 -22.43 14.51 12.81
N SER A 372 -23.15 15.11 13.78
CA SER A 372 -24.18 16.12 13.49
C SER A 372 -23.52 17.36 12.88
N SER A 373 -24.14 17.89 11.82
CA SER A 373 -23.60 19.00 11.03
C SER A 373 -23.46 20.28 11.86
N THR A 374 -22.27 20.51 12.43
CA THR A 374 -21.89 21.82 13.00
C THR A 374 -20.44 22.16 12.64
N SER A 375 -20.22 23.44 12.37
CA SER A 375 -19.07 23.98 11.63
C SER A 375 -17.74 23.84 12.38
N ARG A 376 -16.68 23.52 11.62
CA ARG A 376 -15.33 23.24 12.13
C ARG A 376 -14.47 24.50 12.22
N ARG A 377 -13.89 24.78 13.39
CA ARG A 377 -12.69 25.63 13.56
C ARG A 377 -11.43 24.74 13.59
N ARG A 378 -10.48 24.98 12.69
CA ARG A 378 -9.20 24.24 12.59
C ARG A 378 -8.18 24.78 13.58
N LYS A 379 -7.58 23.93 14.42
CA LYS A 379 -6.29 24.19 15.07
C LYS A 379 -5.21 23.39 14.35
N ARG A 380 -4.06 24.04 14.09
CA ARG A 380 -2.86 23.47 13.49
C ARG A 380 -1.93 22.99 14.61
N THR A 381 -1.43 21.78 14.51
CA THR A 381 -0.26 21.28 15.25
C THR A 381 0.83 20.93 14.26
N THR A 382 2.06 21.31 14.56
CA THR A 382 3.25 21.17 13.71
C THR A 382 4.10 20.00 14.21
N ALA A 383 4.22 18.94 13.40
CA ALA A 383 5.05 17.76 13.71
C ALA A 383 6.47 17.95 13.17
N LYS A 384 7.43 18.27 14.05
CA LYS A 384 8.84 18.50 13.68
C LYS A 384 9.81 17.38 14.10
N GLN A 385 9.33 16.18 14.40
CA GLN A 385 10.19 15.11 14.96
C GLN A 385 10.29 13.82 14.10
N PHE A 386 9.47 13.65 13.07
CA PHE A 386 9.42 12.41 12.26
C PHE A 386 10.50 12.31 11.16
N LEU A 387 11.11 13.44 10.77
CA LEU A 387 12.01 13.51 9.60
C LEU A 387 13.45 13.07 9.86
N ARG A 388 13.84 12.72 11.09
CA ARG A 388 15.22 12.27 11.40
C ARG A 388 15.46 10.78 11.11
N ASN A 389 14.40 9.95 11.13
CA ASN A 389 14.56 8.49 11.02
C ASN A 389 14.28 7.92 9.60
N MET A 390 13.66 8.69 8.70
CA MET A 390 13.51 8.28 7.28
C MET A 390 14.67 8.73 6.39
N LYS A 391 15.54 9.62 6.88
CA LYS A 391 16.66 10.19 6.11
C LYS A 391 17.73 9.14 5.80
N THR A 392 18.00 8.21 6.72
CA THR A 392 19.07 7.20 6.58
C THR A 392 18.68 5.96 5.76
N GLY A 393 17.38 5.69 5.59
CA GLY A 393 16.90 4.56 4.77
C GLY A 393 16.72 4.90 3.29
N PHE A 394 16.34 6.13 2.97
CA PHE A 394 16.04 6.55 1.60
C PHE A 394 17.19 7.29 0.89
N GLU A 395 18.14 7.91 1.62
CA GLU A 395 19.38 8.44 1.03
C GLU A 395 20.26 7.33 0.41
N ARG A 396 20.06 6.06 0.79
CA ARG A 396 20.71 4.90 0.18
C ARG A 396 20.11 4.45 -1.15
N PHE A 397 18.91 4.91 -1.53
CA PHE A 397 18.18 4.45 -2.73
C PHE A 397 18.23 5.43 -3.91
N PHE A 398 18.51 6.72 -3.68
CA PHE A 398 18.43 7.77 -4.71
C PHE A 398 19.76 8.48 -5.00
N ASN A 399 20.87 8.00 -4.45
CA ASN A 399 22.21 8.37 -4.94
C ASN A 399 22.66 7.32 -5.97
N PHE A 400 22.01 7.34 -7.13
CA PHE A 400 22.54 6.76 -8.37
C PHE A 400 23.20 7.88 -9.19
#